data_AF-A0A930Z455-F1
#
_entry.id   AF-A0A930Z455-F1
#
_cell.length_a   1.000
_cell.length_b   1.000
_cell.length_c   1.000
_cell.angle_alpha   90.00
_cell.angle_beta   90.00
_cell.angle_gamma   90.00
#
_symmetry.space_group_name_H-M   'P 1'
#
loop_
_entity.id
_entity.type
_entity.pdbx_description
1 polymer ?
#
loop_
_entity_poly.entity_id
_entity_poly.type
_entity_poly.pdbx_seq_one_letter_code
_entity_poly.pdbx_strand_id
1 'polypeptide(L)'
;MTTVTERLEAARVKIDRARHAVESDEGASPVLVAVVNEFAKKADKATASPDERVAVIELEQAGDSAKAAAEADPGVSVAARDAVLEAHLVICVAKGKLDL
;
A
#
# COMPACT_ATOMS: atom_id res chain seq x y z
N MET A 1 -17.87 -6.34 -14.12
CA MET A 1 -16.45 -5.97 -14.07
C MET A 1 -16.28 -4.99 -12.92
N THR A 2 -15.33 -5.23 -12.01
CA THR A 2 -14.96 -4.23 -11.00
C THR A 2 -14.34 -3.02 -11.70
N THR A 3 -14.66 -1.79 -11.29
CA THR A 3 -14.04 -0.57 -11.84
C THR A 3 -12.63 -0.36 -11.27
N VAL A 4 -11.85 0.57 -11.85
CA VAL A 4 -10.55 0.94 -11.25
C VAL A 4 -10.76 1.63 -9.91
N THR A 5 -11.74 2.52 -9.81
CA THR A 5 -12.14 3.15 -8.54
C THR A 5 -12.44 2.12 -7.43
N GLU A 6 -13.26 1.10 -7.71
CA GLU A 6 -13.57 0.04 -6.74
C GLU A 6 -12.33 -0.76 -6.30
N ARG A 7 -11.36 -0.95 -7.21
CA ARG A 7 -10.08 -1.59 -6.89
C ARG A 7 -9.19 -0.70 -6.03
N LEU A 8 -9.18 0.61 -6.28
CA LEU A 8 -8.45 1.58 -5.47
C LEU A 8 -9.01 1.66 -4.05
N GLU A 9 -10.34 1.64 -3.89
CA GLU A 9 -10.98 1.56 -2.56
C GLU A 9 -10.63 0.25 -1.84
N ALA A 10 -10.65 -0.88 -2.55
CA ALA A 10 -10.23 -2.16 -1.97
C ALA A 10 -8.74 -2.16 -1.55
N ALA A 11 -7.87 -1.55 -2.35
CA ALA A 11 -6.46 -1.35 -2.02
C ALA A 11 -6.31 -0.47 -0.77
N ARG A 12 -7.03 0.65 -0.71
CA ARG A 12 -7.01 1.58 0.44
C ARG A 12 -7.34 0.87 1.75
N VAL A 13 -8.39 0.05 1.78
CA VAL A 13 -8.74 -0.73 2.99
C VAL A 13 -7.59 -1.64 3.46
N LYS A 14 -6.84 -2.24 2.52
CA LYS A 14 -5.69 -3.10 2.84
C LYS A 14 -4.48 -2.29 3.30
N ILE A 15 -4.25 -1.14 2.69
CA ILE A 15 -3.18 -0.21 3.06
C ILE A 15 -3.42 0.37 4.46
N ASP A 16 -4.66 0.72 4.81
CA ASP A 16 -5.01 1.19 6.16
C ASP A 16 -4.79 0.11 7.23
N ARG A 17 -5.09 -1.15 6.90
CA ARG A 17 -4.79 -2.30 7.78
C ARG A 17 -3.29 -2.49 7.95
N ALA A 18 -2.51 -2.41 6.87
CA ALA A 18 -1.05 -2.51 6.93
C ALA A 18 -0.45 -1.37 7.77
N ARG A 19 -0.94 -0.14 7.58
CA ARG A 19 -0.57 1.01 8.40
C ARG A 19 -0.84 0.77 9.88
N HIS A 20 -2.07 0.34 10.23
CA HIS A 20 -2.41 0.10 11.62
C HIS A 20 -1.57 -1.02 12.25
N ALA A 21 -1.30 -2.09 11.50
CA ALA A 21 -0.44 -3.18 11.95
C ALA A 21 0.99 -2.73 12.23
N VAL A 22 1.57 -1.94 11.32
CA VAL A 22 2.93 -1.38 11.48
C VAL A 22 3.01 -0.34 12.59
N GLU A 23 2.01 0.53 12.74
CA GLU A 23 1.97 1.53 13.81
C GLU A 23 1.80 0.90 15.21
N SER A 24 1.16 -0.27 15.29
CA SER A 24 0.94 -0.99 16.55
C SER A 24 2.06 -1.98 16.88
N ASP A 25 3.04 -2.14 15.99
CA ASP A 25 4.17 -3.06 16.17
C ASP A 25 5.35 -2.32 16.82
N GLU A 26 5.60 -2.61 18.10
CA GLU A 26 6.71 -2.01 18.86
C GLU A 26 8.09 -2.32 18.27
N GLY A 27 8.20 -3.37 17.44
CA GLY A 27 9.42 -3.75 16.75
C GLY A 27 9.64 -3.02 15.42
N ALA A 28 8.61 -2.38 14.85
CA ALA A 28 8.73 -1.69 13.57
C ALA A 28 9.65 -0.46 13.68
N SER A 29 10.56 -0.31 12.72
CA SER A 29 11.43 0.86 12.69
C SER A 29 10.65 2.15 12.36
N PRO A 30 11.11 3.32 12.83
CA PRO A 30 10.51 4.61 12.46
C PRO A 30 10.49 4.85 10.95
N VAL A 31 11.45 4.27 10.21
CA VAL A 31 11.52 4.36 8.74
C VAL A 31 10.37 3.58 8.12
N LEU A 32 10.14 2.33 8.53
CA LEU A 32 9.02 1.53 8.04
C LEU A 32 7.68 2.22 8.32
N VAL A 33 7.50 2.73 9.55
CA VAL A 33 6.29 3.50 9.92
C VAL A 33 6.10 4.71 9.01
N ALA A 34 7.16 5.47 8.72
CA ALA A 34 7.07 6.65 7.84
C ALA A 34 6.71 6.28 6.39
N VAL A 35 7.31 5.22 5.84
CA VAL A 35 7.06 4.78 4.46
C VAL A 35 5.64 4.24 4.30
N VAL A 36 5.15 3.43 5.24
CA VAL A 36 3.77 2.91 5.19
C VAL A 36 2.74 4.02 5.40
N ASN A 37 3.06 5.03 6.20
CA ASN A 37 2.25 6.24 6.31
C ASN A 37 2.15 7.02 4.99
N GLU A 38 3.23 7.13 4.23
CA GLU A 38 3.18 7.76 2.90
C GLU A 38 2.39 6.89 1.91
N PHE A 39 2.49 5.56 2.00
CA PHE A 39 1.67 4.65 1.20
C PHE A 39 0.17 4.87 1.45
N ALA A 40 -0.25 5.01 2.72
CA ALA A 40 -1.63 5.34 3.07
C ALA A 40 -2.08 6.71 2.54
N LYS A 41 -1.25 7.75 2.68
CA LYS A 41 -1.54 9.08 2.11
C LYS A 41 -1.69 9.06 0.59
N LYS A 42 -0.90 8.22 -0.09
CA LYS A 42 -1.02 8.02 -1.54
C LYS A 42 -2.30 7.28 -1.90
N ALA A 43 -2.76 6.34 -1.08
CA ALA A 43 -4.04 5.66 -1.29
C ALA A 43 -5.21 6.65 -1.21
N ASP A 44 -5.22 7.55 -0.23
CA ASP A 44 -6.23 8.61 -0.10
C ASP A 44 -6.26 9.54 -1.32
N LYS A 45 -5.09 9.87 -1.88
CA LYS A 45 -5.01 10.69 -3.10
C LYS A 45 -5.48 9.94 -4.34
N ALA A 46 -5.18 8.64 -4.42
CA ALA A 46 -5.50 7.82 -5.57
C ALA A 46 -7.01 7.67 -5.76
N THR A 47 -7.78 7.48 -4.69
CA THR A 47 -9.25 7.36 -4.76
C THR A 47 -9.96 8.66 -5.14
N ALA A 48 -9.30 9.81 -4.96
CA ALA A 48 -9.81 11.12 -5.36
C ALA A 48 -9.31 11.61 -6.72
N SER A 49 -8.45 10.83 -7.41
CA SER A 49 -7.80 11.26 -8.65
C SER A 49 -8.76 11.20 -9.84
N PRO A 50 -8.83 12.26 -10.69
CA PRO A 50 -9.55 12.21 -11.96
C PRO A 50 -8.78 11.41 -13.04
N ASP A 51 -7.48 11.16 -12.84
CA ASP A 51 -6.66 10.31 -13.72
C ASP A 51 -6.37 8.99 -12.99
N GLU A 52 -7.18 7.98 -13.29
CA GLU A 52 -7.09 6.65 -12.67
C GLU A 52 -5.78 5.94 -13.00
N ARG A 53 -5.23 6.16 -14.21
CA ARG A 53 -4.00 5.50 -14.64
C ARG A 53 -2.80 6.03 -13.86
N VAL A 54 -2.67 7.35 -13.77
CA VAL A 54 -1.61 7.99 -12.98
C VAL A 54 -1.74 7.62 -11.50
N ALA A 55 -2.97 7.63 -10.97
CA ALA A 55 -3.23 7.26 -9.58
C ALA A 55 -2.75 5.86 -9.22
N VAL A 56 -3.06 4.86 -10.06
CA VAL A 56 -2.64 3.47 -9.85
C VAL A 56 -1.12 3.33 -9.93
N ILE A 57 -0.46 4.01 -10.87
CA ILE A 57 1.01 3.96 -11.02
C ILE A 57 1.68 4.59 -9.79
N GLU A 58 1.27 5.78 -9.37
CA GLU A 58 1.86 6.43 -8.21
C GLU A 58 1.62 5.65 -6.91
N LEU A 59 0.43 5.07 -6.76
CA LEU A 59 0.11 4.25 -5.60
C LEU A 59 0.97 2.98 -5.57
N GLU A 60 1.21 2.36 -6.73
CA GLU A 60 2.07 1.17 -6.82
C GLU A 60 3.53 1.49 -6.49
N GLN A 61 4.07 2.62 -6.97
CA GLN A 61 5.43 3.05 -6.61
C GLN A 61 5.61 3.28 -5.10
N ALA A 62 4.58 3.84 -4.44
CA ALA A 62 4.57 3.95 -2.98
C ALA A 62 4.50 2.57 -2.32
N GLY A 63 3.72 1.65 -2.88
CA GLY A 63 3.64 0.25 -2.45
C GLY A 63 4.97 -0.49 -2.57
N ASP A 64 5.70 -0.32 -3.69
CA ASP A 64 7.03 -0.91 -3.88
C ASP A 64 8.02 -0.43 -2.81
N SER A 65 7.96 0.86 -2.48
CA SER A 65 8.77 1.44 -1.40
C SER A 65 8.41 0.85 -0.04
N ALA A 66 7.12 0.70 0.26
CA ALA A 66 6.64 0.09 1.50
C ALA A 66 7.05 -1.38 1.63
N LYS A 67 6.92 -2.16 0.53
CA LYS A 67 7.40 -3.54 0.47
C LYS A 67 8.89 -3.62 0.77
N ALA A 68 9.71 -2.83 0.07
CA ALA A 68 11.16 -2.84 0.25
C ALA A 68 11.55 -2.49 1.69
N ALA A 69 10.88 -1.50 2.30
CA ALA A 69 11.08 -1.15 3.71
C ALA A 69 10.71 -2.29 4.65
N ALA A 70 9.57 -2.97 4.44
CA ALA A 70 9.11 -4.07 5.29
C ALA A 70 10.00 -5.31 5.17
N GLU A 71 10.55 -5.60 3.99
CA GLU A 71 11.51 -6.68 3.77
C GLU A 71 12.86 -6.40 4.43
N ALA A 72 13.29 -5.13 4.44
CA ALA A 72 14.56 -4.69 5.02
C ALA A 72 14.51 -4.51 6.56
N ASP A 73 13.32 -4.37 7.15
CA ASP A 73 13.15 -4.15 8.58
C ASP A 73 13.29 -5.49 9.35
N PRO A 74 14.31 -5.65 10.20
CA PRO A 74 14.49 -6.87 11.00
C PRO A 74 13.61 -6.90 12.26
N GLY A 75 13.09 -5.75 12.68
CA GLY A 75 12.31 -5.61 13.91
C GLY A 75 10.81 -5.79 13.71
N VAL A 76 10.29 -5.53 12.50
CA VAL A 76 8.87 -5.74 12.19
C VAL A 76 8.47 -7.22 12.33
N SER A 77 7.34 -7.45 12.99
CA SER A 77 6.72 -8.76 13.11
C SER A 77 6.34 -9.33 11.74
N VAL A 78 6.26 -10.66 11.67
CA VAL A 78 5.80 -11.36 10.46
C VAL A 78 4.39 -10.91 10.07
N ALA A 79 3.50 -10.71 11.04
CA ALA A 79 2.12 -10.30 10.77
C ALA A 79 2.03 -8.90 10.16
N ALA A 80 2.78 -7.92 10.68
CA ALA A 80 2.79 -6.57 10.12
C ALA A 80 3.47 -6.53 8.74
N ARG A 81 4.55 -7.31 8.56
CA ARG A 81 5.21 -7.50 7.26
C ARG A 81 4.26 -8.06 6.21
N ASP A 82 3.57 -9.15 6.53
CA ASP A 82 2.62 -9.80 5.62
C ASP A 82 1.46 -8.87 5.26
N ALA A 83 1.00 -8.02 6.18
CA ALA A 83 -0.01 -7.01 5.89
C ALA A 83 0.46 -5.98 4.85
N VAL A 84 1.72 -5.52 4.93
CA VAL A 84 2.32 -4.62 3.93
C VAL A 84 2.45 -5.33 2.57
N LEU A 85 2.90 -6.59 2.55
CA LEU A 85 3.01 -7.38 1.33
C LEU A 85 1.64 -7.64 0.67
N GLU A 86 0.60 -7.89 1.46
CA GLU A 86 -0.76 -8.04 0.95
C GLU A 86 -1.27 -6.73 0.33
N ALA A 87 -1.06 -5.60 1.01
CA ALA A 87 -1.44 -4.29 0.49
C ALA A 87 -0.72 -3.95 -0.83
N HIS A 88 0.57 -4.26 -0.93
CA HIS A 88 1.35 -4.15 -2.18
C HIS A 88 0.79 -5.03 -3.30
N LEU A 89 0.51 -6.31 -3.02
CA LEU A 89 0.00 -7.23 -4.04
C LEU A 89 -1.33 -6.75 -4.63
N VAL A 90 -2.23 -6.21 -3.80
CA VAL A 90 -3.53 -5.72 -4.25
C VAL A 90 -3.39 -4.58 -5.25
N ILE A 91 -2.47 -3.63 -5.02
CA ILE A 91 -2.23 -2.55 -6.00
C ILE A 91 -1.53 -3.04 -7.26
N CYS A 92 -0.61 -4.00 -7.19
CA CYS A 92 -0.02 -4.61 -8.38
C CYS A 92 -1.07 -5.33 -9.25
N VAL A 93 -2.02 -6.04 -8.61
CA VAL A 93 -3.15 -6.67 -9.32
C VAL A 93 -4.09 -5.62 -9.93
N ALA A 94 -4.32 -4.50 -9.26
CA ALA A 94 -5.09 -3.40 -9.82
C ALA A 94 -4.39 -2.80 -11.06
N LYS A 95 -3.06 -2.58 -10.99
CA LYS A 95 -2.24 -2.12 -12.12
C LYS A 95 -2.30 -3.09 -13.30
N GLY A 96 -2.18 -4.39 -13.06
CA GLY A 96 -2.27 -5.41 -14.11
C GLY A 96 -3.64 -5.53 -14.79
N LYS A 97 -4.67 -4.89 -14.23
CA LYS A 97 -6.04 -4.83 -14.78
C LYS A 97 -6.38 -3.45 -15.36
N LEU A 98 -5.43 -2.53 -15.44
CA LEU A 98 -5.54 -1.38 -16.33
C LEU A 98 -5.44 -1.92 -17.76
N ASP A 99 -6.52 -1.80 -18.53
CA ASP A 99 -6.46 -2.04 -19.97
C ASP A 99 -5.46 -1.02 -20.57
N LEU A 100 -4.25 -1.48 -20.91
CA LEU A 100 -3.19 -0.71 -21.56
C LEU A 100 -3.22 -0.90 -23.08
#